data_AF-A0A9X4C6C7-F1
#
_entry.id   AF-A0A9X4C6C7-F1
#
_cell.length_a   1.000
_cell.length_b   1.000
_cell.length_c   1.000
_cell.angle_alpha   90.00
_cell.angle_beta   90.00
_cell.angle_gamma   90.00
#
_symmetry.space_group_name_H-M   'P 1'
#
loop_
_entity.id
_entity.type
_entity.pdbx_description
1 polymer ?
#
loop_
_entity_poly.entity_id
_entity_poly.type
_entity_poly.pdbx_seq_one_letter_code
_entity_poly.pdbx_strand_id
1 'polypeptide(L)'
;MSLRTIGDVISNPFGTARLLEAHSTLKRTQAANMSYEQICIVFPDAAKYSSAQLDGFIMIGTDLVEGRARFDGSMFKQAGGVVPVPSPT
;
A
#
# COMPACT_ATOMS: atom_id res chain seq x y z
N MET A 1 -10.46 -11.02 -4.12
CA MET A 1 -10.01 -10.15 -5.22
C MET A 1 -11.21 -9.95 -6.15
N SER A 2 -11.55 -8.71 -6.51
CA SER A 2 -12.72 -8.44 -7.37
C SER A 2 -12.45 -8.79 -8.83
N LEU A 3 -13.49 -9.16 -9.59
CA LEU A 3 -13.41 -9.38 -11.04
C LEU A 3 -12.83 -8.16 -11.78
N ARG A 4 -13.11 -6.94 -11.29
CA ARG A 4 -12.55 -5.70 -11.84
C ARG A 4 -11.03 -5.63 -11.64
N THR A 5 -10.55 -5.95 -10.43
CA THR A 5 -9.12 -5.98 -10.11
C THR A 5 -8.38 -7.03 -10.91
N ILE A 6 -8.98 -8.21 -11.13
CA ILE A 6 -8.41 -9.23 -12.02
C ILE A 6 -8.32 -8.69 -13.45
N GLY A 7 -9.37 -8.02 -13.93
CA GLY A 7 -9.38 -7.32 -15.20
C GLY A 7 -8.24 -6.30 -15.31
N ASP A 8 -8.05 -5.44 -14.30
CA ASP A 8 -6.99 -4.42 -14.29
C ASP A 8 -5.59 -5.05 -14.37
N VAL A 9 -5.35 -6.14 -13.63
CA VAL A 9 -4.07 -6.88 -13.65
C VAL A 9 -3.81 -7.50 -15.03
N ILE A 10 -4.83 -8.08 -15.67
CA ILE A 10 -4.71 -8.66 -17.02
C ILE A 10 -4.55 -7.57 -18.08
N SER A 11 -5.20 -6.42 -17.90
CA SER A 11 -5.15 -5.29 -18.84
C SER A 11 -3.80 -4.59 -18.85
N ASN A 12 -3.11 -4.57 -17.70
CA ASN A 12 -1.79 -3.96 -17.57
C ASN A 12 -0.87 -4.78 -16.63
N PRO A 13 -0.41 -5.97 -17.08
CA PRO A 13 0.39 -6.86 -16.25
C PRO A 13 1.74 -6.22 -15.91
N PHE A 14 2.32 -5.46 -16.85
CA PHE A 14 3.58 -4.76 -16.66
C PHE A 14 3.49 -3.61 -15.65
N GLY A 15 2.37 -2.88 -15.63
CA GLY A 15 2.15 -1.84 -14.62
C GLY A 15 2.06 -2.42 -13.21
N THR A 16 1.35 -3.55 -13.06
CA THR A 16 1.26 -4.27 -11.78
C THR A 16 2.62 -4.84 -11.37
N ALA A 17 3.37 -5.43 -12.30
CA ALA A 17 4.72 -5.92 -12.04
C ALA A 17 5.66 -4.79 -11.61
N ARG A 18 5.61 -3.63 -12.27
CA ARG A 18 6.40 -2.44 -11.92
C ARG A 18 6.09 -1.93 -10.51
N LEU A 19 4.82 -1.97 -10.09
CA LEU A 19 4.42 -1.61 -8.74
C LEU A 19 5.08 -2.53 -7.69
N LEU A 20 5.03 -3.84 -7.93
CA LEU A 20 5.64 -4.84 -7.04
C LEU A 20 7.17 -4.75 -7.03
N GLU A 21 7.77 -4.53 -8.20
CA GLU A 21 9.22 -4.35 -8.34
C GLU A 21 9.71 -3.11 -7.59
N ALA A 22 9.00 -1.98 -7.72
CA ALA A 22 9.31 -0.75 -7.02
C ALA A 22 9.24 -0.93 -5.49
N HIS A 23 8.18 -1.58 -5.00
CA HIS A 23 8.04 -1.90 -3.57
C HIS A 23 9.19 -2.79 -3.08
N SER A 24 9.46 -3.89 -3.77
CA SER A 24 10.52 -4.83 -3.39
C SER A 24 11.90 -4.17 -3.40
N THR A 25 12.18 -3.31 -4.38
CA THR A 25 13.43 -2.57 -4.48
C THR A 25 13.60 -1.57 -3.33
N LEU A 26 12.58 -0.77 -3.04
CA LEU A 26 12.63 0.19 -1.92
C LEU A 26 12.64 -0.50 -0.55
N LYS A 27 11.98 -1.66 -0.38
CA LYS A 27 12.08 -2.44 0.86
C LYS A 27 13.51 -2.93 1.10
N ARG A 28 14.25 -3.29 0.04
CA ARG A 28 15.66 -3.67 0.14
C ARG A 28 16.56 -2.52 0.55
N THR A 29 16.29 -1.28 0.11
CA THR A 29 17.06 -0.11 0.55
C THR A 29 16.85 0.18 2.03
N GLN A 30 15.63 -0.01 2.53
CA GLN A 30 15.32 0.08 3.95
C GLN A 30 16.08 -0.98 4.77
N ALA A 31 16.09 -2.24 4.31
CA ALA A 31 16.84 -3.31 4.96
C ALA A 31 18.36 -3.05 4.97
N ALA A 32 18.86 -2.28 4.01
CA ALA A 32 20.26 -1.83 3.93
C ALA A 32 20.53 -0.53 4.73
N ASN A 33 19.56 0.01 5.47
CA ASN A 33 19.66 1.28 6.20
C ASN A 33 20.13 2.46 5.34
N MET A 34 19.73 2.50 4.07
CA MET A 34 20.05 3.64 3.19
C MET A 34 19.29 4.90 3.62
N SER A 35 19.96 6.05 3.59
CA SER A 35 19.31 7.34 3.78
C SER A 35 18.48 7.73 2.55
N TYR A 36 17.52 8.65 2.73
CA TYR A 36 16.73 9.21 1.63
C TYR A 36 17.61 9.78 0.50
N GLU A 37 18.68 10.51 0.85
CA GLU A 37 19.62 11.08 -0.12
C GLU A 37 20.32 9.99 -0.93
N GLN A 38 20.76 8.90 -0.28
CA GLN A 38 21.37 7.75 -0.95
C GLN A 38 20.36 7.05 -1.88
N ILE A 39 19.12 6.89 -1.44
CA ILE A 39 18.03 6.32 -2.26
C ILE A 39 17.83 7.17 -3.51
N CYS A 40 17.77 8.50 -3.40
CA CYS A 40 17.59 9.41 -4.54
C CYS A 40 18.80 9.43 -5.49
N ILE A 41 20.01 9.19 -4.99
CA ILE A 41 21.20 9.04 -5.84
C ILE A 41 21.13 7.75 -6.66
N VAL A 42 20.74 6.63 -6.05
CA VAL A 42 20.68 5.32 -6.73
C VAL A 42 19.44 5.22 -7.63
N PHE A 43 18.32 5.83 -7.21
CA PHE A 43 17.05 5.84 -7.91
C PHE A 43 16.57 7.28 -8.12
N PRO A 44 17.04 7.98 -9.18
CA PRO A 44 16.69 9.38 -9.42
C PRO A 44 15.19 9.64 -9.53
N ASP A 45 14.41 8.66 -9.99
CA ASP A 45 12.95 8.77 -10.04
C ASP A 45 12.28 8.83 -8.66
N ALA A 46 12.95 8.34 -7.61
CA ALA A 46 12.47 8.44 -6.23
C ALA A 46 12.50 9.89 -5.71
N ALA A 47 13.39 10.74 -6.26
CA ALA A 47 13.52 12.14 -5.87
C ALA A 47 12.29 13.01 -6.20
N LYS A 48 11.34 12.47 -6.96
CA LYS A 48 10.02 13.09 -7.22
C LYS A 48 9.10 13.04 -6.00
N TYR A 49 9.42 12.20 -5.01
CA TYR A 49 8.61 11.97 -3.82
C TYR A 49 9.41 12.38 -2.58
N SER A 50 8.73 12.89 -1.56
CA SER A 50 9.34 13.15 -0.26
C SER A 50 9.71 11.86 0.47
N SER A 51 10.65 11.94 1.43
CA SER A 51 11.01 10.79 2.30
C SER A 51 9.77 10.17 2.92
N ALA A 52 8.88 10.98 3.52
CA ALA A 52 7.67 10.49 4.17
C ALA A 52 6.73 9.74 3.21
N GLN A 53 6.68 10.13 1.92
CA GLN A 53 5.89 9.42 0.92
C GLN A 53 6.51 8.06 0.55
N LEU A 54 7.84 7.99 0.43
CA LEU A 54 8.54 6.72 0.18
C LEU A 54 8.41 5.78 1.37
N ASP A 55 8.60 6.28 2.59
CA ASP A 55 8.44 5.52 3.83
C ASP A 55 7.00 4.98 3.95
N GLY A 56 6.01 5.83 3.67
CA GLY A 56 4.60 5.44 3.64
C GLY A 56 4.32 4.36 2.60
N PHE A 57 4.88 4.49 1.39
CA PHE A 57 4.72 3.49 0.34
C PHE A 57 5.32 2.12 0.73
N ILE A 58 6.53 2.11 1.31
CA ILE A 58 7.20 0.88 1.76
C ILE A 58 6.39 0.21 2.87
N MET A 59 5.93 0.99 3.86
CA MET A 59 5.15 0.51 4.99
C MET A 59 3.81 -0.09 4.53
N ILE A 60 3.00 0.69 3.80
CA ILE A 60 1.68 0.25 3.33
C ILE A 60 1.81 -0.96 2.41
N GLY A 61 2.76 -0.93 1.46
CA GLY A 61 2.98 -2.05 0.55
C GLY A 61 3.42 -3.32 1.29
N THR A 62 4.18 -3.18 2.38
CA THR A 62 4.61 -4.33 3.20
C THR A 62 3.42 -4.96 3.91
N ASP A 63 2.54 -4.15 4.51
CA ASP A 63 1.33 -4.65 5.15
C ASP A 63 0.35 -5.29 4.15
N LEU A 64 0.26 -4.77 2.93
CA LEU A 64 -0.56 -5.37 1.86
C LEU A 64 -0.01 -6.72 1.40
N VAL A 65 1.31 -6.81 1.13
CA VAL A 65 1.96 -8.05 0.67
C VAL A 65 1.90 -9.13 1.76
N GLU A 66 2.07 -8.75 3.02
CA GLU A 66 2.03 -9.67 4.16
C GLU A 66 0.59 -9.98 4.63
N GLY A 67 -0.42 -9.36 4.00
CA GLY A 67 -1.83 -9.59 4.30
C GLY A 67 -2.31 -9.01 5.63
N ARG A 68 -1.50 -8.16 6.28
CA ARG A 68 -1.85 -7.43 7.51
C ARG A 68 -2.88 -6.33 7.25
N ALA A 69 -2.84 -5.71 6.08
CA ALA A 69 -3.80 -4.71 5.65
C ALA A 69 -4.63 -5.23 4.47
N ARG A 70 -5.92 -4.88 4.46
CA ARG A 70 -6.82 -5.03 3.32
C ARG A 70 -7.70 -3.80 3.20
N PHE A 71 -7.73 -3.23 2.00
CA PHE A 71 -8.61 -2.11 1.67
C PHE A 71 -9.76 -2.62 0.81
N ASP A 72 -10.85 -3.02 1.46
CA ASP A 72 -12.06 -3.46 0.76
C ASP A 72 -12.84 -2.24 0.28
N GLY A 73 -13.00 -2.12 -1.04
CA GLY A 73 -13.68 -0.99 -1.71
C GLY A 73 -15.20 -0.95 -1.54
N SER A 74 -15.79 -1.68 -0.60
CA SER A 74 -17.21 -1.53 -0.29
C SER A 74 -17.40 -0.21 0.46
N MET A 75 -17.85 0.83 -0.26
CA MET A 75 -18.18 2.16 0.31
C MET A 75 -19.27 2.11 1.40
N PHE A 76 -19.90 0.95 1.61
CA PHE A 76 -20.83 0.69 2.69
C PHE A 76 -20.39 -0.54 3.48
N LYS A 77 -19.73 -0.33 4.62
CA LYS A 77 -19.85 -1.30 5.72
C LYS A 77 -21.24 -1.08 6.33
N GLN A 78 -22.12 -2.07 6.28
CA GLN A 78 -23.36 -2.02 7.07
C GLN A 78 -22.99 -1.71 8.52
N ALA A 79 -23.46 -0.57 9.02
CA ALA A 79 -23.57 -0.33 10.45
C ALA A 79 -24.63 -1.31 10.99
N GLY A 80 -24.22 -2.55 11.27
CA GLY A 80 -25.07 -3.62 11.78
C GLY A 80 -24.71 -4.09 13.20
N GLY A 81 -23.78 -3.40 13.86
CA GLY A 81 -23.47 -3.65 15.28
C GLY A 81 -24.46 -2.90 16.16
N VAL A 82 -25.56 -3.56 16.53
CA VAL A 82 -26.53 -3.09 17.51
C VAL A 82 -25.80 -2.79 18.83
N VAL A 83 -25.78 -1.53 19.24
CA VAL A 83 -25.47 -1.18 20.63
C VAL A 83 -26.82 -0.93 21.32
N PRO A 84 -27.22 -1.75 22.31
CA PRO A 84 -28.47 -1.50 23.02
C PRO A 84 -28.30 -0.26 23.89
N VAL A 85 -29.13 0.76 23.63
CA VAL A 85 -29.21 1.97 24.45
C VAL A 85 -29.97 1.63 25.73
N PRO A 86 -29.43 1.87 26.94
CA PRO A 86 -30.21 1.68 28.17
C PRO A 86 -31.23 2.82 28.31
N SER A 87 -32.48 2.47 28.63
CA SER A 87 -33.58 3.41 28.84
C SER A 87 -33.35 4.25 30.11
N PRO A 88 -33.60 5.57 30.08
CA PRO A 88 -33.52 6.40 31.27
C PRO A 88 -34.80 6.24 32.12
N THR A 89 -34.60 5.96 33.41
CA THR A 89 -35.59 6.13 34.50
C THR A 89 -35.86 7.60 34.79
#